data_AF-A0A2G9NSF0-F1
#
_entry.id   AF-A0A2G9NSF0-F1
#
_cell.length_a   1.000
_cell.length_b   1.000
_cell.length_c   1.000
_cell.angle_alpha   90.00
_cell.angle_beta   90.00
_cell.angle_gamma   90.00
#
_symmetry.space_group_name_H-M   'P 1'
#
loop_
_entity.id
_entity.type
_entity.pdbx_description
1 polymer ?
#
loop_
_entity_poly.entity_id
_entity_poly.type
_entity_poly.pdbx_seq_one_letter_code
_entity_poly.pdbx_strand_id
1 'polypeptide(L)'
;MEKVIKERLISHKKLAQERTILANERTTLAYVRTGFGAFVLGIALIKLFEEHIKYVYAGYGAAALGVVLIILGVVYYPLRKKKILSY
;
A
#
# COMPACT_ATOMS: atom_id res chain seq x y z
N MET A 1 21.88 -36.36 13.35
CA MET A 1 21.99 -35.63 12.06
C MET A 1 20.65 -35.02 11.64
N GLU A 2 19.53 -35.75 11.73
CA GLU A 2 18.18 -35.24 11.37
C GLU A 2 17.70 -33.99 12.13
N LYS A 3 17.94 -33.89 13.45
CA LYS A 3 17.49 -32.72 14.25
C LYS A 3 18.02 -31.38 13.73
N VAL A 4 19.30 -31.34 13.35
CA VAL A 4 19.98 -30.14 12.84
C VAL A 4 19.41 -29.73 11.48
N ILE A 5 19.08 -30.70 10.62
CA ILE A 5 18.45 -30.45 9.31
C ILE A 5 17.05 -29.86 9.51
N LYS A 6 16.27 -30.42 10.46
CA LYS A 6 14.92 -29.95 10.77
C LYS A 6 14.92 -28.52 11.30
N GLU A 7 15.82 -28.16 12.22
CA GLU A 7 15.96 -26.80 12.74
C GLU A 7 16.33 -25.79 11.64
N ARG A 8 17.27 -26.18 10.75
CA ARG A 8 17.65 -25.34 9.60
C ARG A 8 16.48 -25.12 8.65
N LEU A 9 15.66 -26.14 8.37
CA LEU A 9 14.46 -26.01 7.54
C LEU A 9 13.42 -25.06 8.17
N ILE A 10 13.21 -25.14 9.49
CA ILE A 10 12.30 -24.26 10.22
C ILE A 10 12.76 -22.80 10.13
N SER A 11 14.06 -22.54 10.34
CA SER A 11 14.60 -21.17 10.26
C SER A 11 14.49 -20.59 8.85
N HIS A 12 14.76 -21.39 7.81
CA HIS A 12 14.63 -20.95 6.42
C HIS A 12 13.17 -20.65 6.05
N LYS A 13 12.21 -21.47 6.50
CA LYS A 13 10.78 -21.19 6.30
C LYS A 13 10.36 -19.87 6.94
N LYS A 14 10.79 -19.60 8.17
CA LYS A 14 10.48 -18.34 8.86
C LYS A 14 11.03 -17.13 8.10
N LEU A 15 12.30 -17.19 7.69
CA LEU A 15 12.94 -16.12 6.92
C LEU A 15 12.26 -15.91 5.55
N ALA A 16 11.80 -16.99 4.90
CA ALA A 16 11.04 -16.88 3.66
C ALA A 16 9.68 -16.20 3.88
N GLN A 17 8.96 -16.55 4.95
CA GLN A 17 7.68 -15.92 5.31
C GLN A 17 7.84 -14.42 5.62
N GLU A 18 8.86 -14.04 6.39
CA GLU A 18 9.14 -12.64 6.70
C GLU A 18 9.42 -11.82 5.43
N ARG A 19 10.16 -12.37 4.46
CA ARG A 19 10.40 -11.71 3.16
C ARG A 19 9.11 -11.52 2.37
N THR A 20 8.21 -12.50 2.37
CA THR A 20 6.90 -12.39 1.72
C THR A 20 6.03 -11.32 2.39
N ILE A 21 6.02 -11.28 3.72
CA ILE A 21 5.31 -10.25 4.48
C ILE A 21 5.86 -8.87 4.13
N LEU A 22 7.18 -8.67 4.23
CA LEU A 22 7.85 -7.39 3.96
C LEU A 22 7.60 -6.90 2.52
N ALA A 23 7.63 -7.80 1.54
CA ALA A 23 7.30 -7.46 0.16
C ALA A 23 5.85 -6.97 0.00
N ASN A 24 4.93 -7.52 0.78
CA ASN A 24 3.52 -7.13 0.76
C ASN A 24 3.22 -5.84 1.56
N GLU A 25 4.00 -5.54 2.60
CA GLU A 25 3.94 -4.25 3.26
C GLU A 25 4.45 -3.15 2.32
N ARG A 26 5.51 -3.44 1.56
CA ARG A 26 6.03 -2.51 0.55
C ARG A 26 4.99 -2.15 -0.52
N THR A 27 4.25 -3.13 -1.04
CA THR A 27 3.19 -2.85 -2.04
C THR A 27 2.08 -2.00 -1.43
N THR A 28 1.68 -2.31 -0.20
CA THR A 28 0.72 -1.50 0.58
C THR A 28 1.18 -0.05 0.72
N LEU A 29 2.42 0.16 1.19
CA LEU A 29 2.99 1.49 1.35
C LEU A 29 3.11 2.23 0.01
N ALA A 30 3.34 1.50 -1.09
CA ALA A 30 3.32 2.08 -2.43
C ALA A 30 1.93 2.62 -2.80
N TYR A 31 0.85 1.90 -2.51
CA TYR A 31 -0.54 2.38 -2.71
C TYR A 31 -0.85 3.62 -1.87
N VAL A 32 -0.45 3.61 -0.61
CA VAL A 32 -0.63 4.78 0.28
C VAL A 32 0.14 5.98 -0.27
N ARG A 33 1.40 5.81 -0.67
CA ARG A 33 2.22 6.88 -1.25
C ARG A 33 1.63 7.45 -2.52
N THR A 34 1.20 6.61 -3.46
CA THR A 34 0.61 7.08 -4.72
C THR A 34 -0.74 7.77 -4.48
N GLY A 35 -1.55 7.26 -3.57
CA GLY A 35 -2.80 7.90 -3.16
C GLY A 35 -2.58 9.27 -2.52
N PHE A 36 -1.61 9.41 -1.62
CA PHE A 36 -1.22 10.71 -1.05
C PHE A 36 -0.70 11.67 -2.13
N GLY A 37 0.12 11.19 -3.06
CA GLY A 37 0.60 12.00 -4.19
C GLY A 37 -0.56 12.55 -5.03
N ALA A 38 -1.49 11.68 -5.44
CA ALA A 38 -2.69 12.09 -6.18
C ALA A 38 -3.58 13.06 -5.37
N PHE A 39 -3.73 12.83 -4.06
CA PHE A 39 -4.50 13.70 -3.18
C PHE A 39 -3.90 15.10 -3.09
N VAL A 40 -2.61 15.21 -2.78
CA VAL A 40 -1.90 16.50 -2.70
C VAL A 40 -1.93 17.23 -4.04
N LEU A 41 -1.73 16.51 -5.14
CA LEU A 41 -1.78 17.08 -6.49
C LEU A 41 -3.20 17.58 -6.83
N GLY A 42 -4.25 16.86 -6.43
CA GLY A 42 -5.63 17.30 -6.56
C GLY A 42 -5.92 18.59 -5.78
N ILE A 43 -5.47 18.68 -4.52
CA ILE A 43 -5.59 19.90 -3.71
C ILE A 43 -4.79 21.05 -4.33
N ALA A 44 -3.58 20.79 -4.83
CA ALA A 44 -2.76 21.79 -5.51
C ALA A 44 -3.45 22.33 -6.78
N LEU A 45 -4.07 21.45 -7.58
CA LEU A 45 -4.85 21.85 -8.76
C LEU A 45 -6.04 22.73 -8.39
N ILE A 46 -6.77 22.40 -7.33
CA ILE A 46 -7.90 23.21 -6.86
C ILE A 46 -7.41 24.61 -6.47
N LYS A 47 -6.38 24.70 -5.62
CA LYS A 47 -5.90 25.99 -5.09
C LYS A 47 -5.15 26.86 -6.09
N LEU A 48 -4.42 26.25 -7.03
CA LEU A 48 -3.59 27.00 -7.98
C LEU A 48 -4.39 27.49 -9.20
N PHE A 49 -5.52 26.86 -9.50
CA PHE A 49 -6.33 27.14 -10.69
C PHE A 49 -7.80 27.44 -10.35
N GLU A 50 -8.06 28.12 -9.23
CA GLU A 50 -9.41 28.46 -8.75
C GLU A 50 -10.25 29.24 -9.79
N GLU A 51 -9.60 30.07 -10.62
CA GLU A 51 -10.27 30.85 -11.68
C GLU A 51 -10.71 30.00 -12.88
N HIS A 52 -10.20 28.77 -13.01
CA HIS A 52 -10.46 27.89 -14.13
C HIS A 52 -11.26 26.66 -13.68
N ILE A 53 -12.58 26.76 -13.80
CA ILE A 53 -13.55 25.75 -13.34
C ILE A 53 -13.19 24.32 -13.78
N LYS A 54 -12.64 24.13 -14.99
CA LYS A 54 -12.24 22.81 -15.52
C LYS A 54 -11.14 22.15 -14.68
N TYR A 55 -10.15 22.90 -14.24
CA TYR A 55 -9.05 22.37 -13.42
C TYR A 55 -9.48 22.11 -11.98
N VAL A 56 -10.44 22.89 -11.47
CA VAL A 56 -11.05 22.66 -10.15
C VAL A 56 -11.78 21.30 -10.12
N TYR A 57 -12.62 21.00 -11.12
CA TYR A 57 -13.29 19.69 -11.23
C TYR A 57 -12.29 18.54 -11.37
N ALA A 58 -11.24 18.71 -12.18
CA ALA A 58 -10.17 17.72 -12.31
C ALA A 58 -9.43 17.51 -10.97
N GLY A 59 -9.19 18.57 -10.21
CA GLY A 59 -8.57 18.53 -8.89
C GLY A 59 -9.42 17.78 -7.86
N TYR A 60 -10.75 18.00 -7.83
CA TYR A 60 -11.66 17.19 -7.02
C TYR A 60 -11.64 15.72 -7.41
N GLY A 61 -11.61 15.41 -8.71
CA GLY A 61 -11.47 14.03 -9.21
C GLY A 61 -10.17 13.37 -8.76
N ALA A 62 -9.04 14.07 -8.90
CA ALA A 62 -7.72 13.59 -8.47
C ALA A 62 -7.66 13.41 -6.94
N ALA A 63 -8.23 14.33 -6.17
CA ALA A 63 -8.30 14.23 -4.73
C ALA A 63 -9.14 13.03 -4.28
N ALA A 64 -10.32 12.83 -4.86
CA ALA A 64 -11.17 11.68 -4.59
C ALA A 64 -10.48 10.36 -4.94
N LEU A 65 -9.83 10.28 -6.10
CA LEU A 65 -9.06 9.11 -6.52
C LEU A 65 -7.89 8.82 -5.57
N GLY A 66 -7.19 9.86 -5.11
CA GLY A 66 -6.14 9.76 -4.10
C GLY A 66 -6.66 9.15 -2.79
N VAL A 67 -7.82 9.61 -2.30
CA VAL A 67 -8.48 9.05 -1.11
C VAL A 67 -8.83 7.58 -1.31
N VAL A 68 -9.40 7.21 -2.47
CA VAL A 68 -9.73 5.80 -2.79
C VAL A 68 -8.46 4.93 -2.77
N LEU A 69 -7.36 5.39 -3.36
CA LEU A 69 -6.09 4.66 -3.34
C LEU A 69 -5.50 4.50 -1.94
N ILE A 70 -5.61 5.53 -1.09
CA ILE A 70 -5.20 5.45 0.32
C ILE A 70 -6.05 4.41 1.06
N ILE A 71 -7.37 4.45 0.91
CA ILE A 71 -8.28 3.49 1.54
C ILE A 71 -7.96 2.07 1.07
N LEU A 72 -7.79 1.87 -0.24
CA LEU A 72 -7.40 0.57 -0.79
C LEU A 72 -6.08 0.09 -0.17
N GLY A 73 -5.05 0.94 -0.09
CA GLY A 73 -3.79 0.61 0.56
C GLY A 73 -3.98 0.18 2.01
N VAL A 74 -4.64 1.00 2.83
CA VAL A 74 -4.82 0.75 4.27
C VAL A 74 -5.69 -0.48 4.55
N VAL A 75 -6.76 -0.69 3.78
CA VAL A 75 -7.72 -1.78 4.01
C VAL A 75 -7.22 -3.13 3.46
N TYR A 76 -6.48 -3.16 2.34
CA TYR A 76 -6.00 -4.43 1.77
C TYR A 76 -4.85 -5.06 2.56
N TYR A 77 -4.09 -4.27 3.32
CA TYR A 77 -2.95 -4.73 4.12
C TYR A 77 -3.32 -5.77 5.19
N PRO A 78 -4.28 -5.52 6.10
CA PRO A 78 -4.63 -6.48 7.15
C PRO A 78 -5.27 -7.76 6.60
N LEU A 79 -5.99 -7.69 5.48
CA LEU A 79 -6.65 -8.84 4.85
C LEU A 79 -5.61 -9.85 4.31
N ARG A 80 -4.52 -9.35 3.73
CA ARG A 80 -3.49 -10.21 3.12
C ARG A 80 -2.48 -10.75 4.13
N LYS A 81 -2.24 -10.01 5.22
CA LYS A 81 -1.38 -10.43 6.35
C LYS A 81 -1.93 -11.68 7.07
N LYS A 82 -3.26 -11.78 7.25
CA LYS A 82 -3.89 -12.92 7.94
C LYS A 82 -3.75 -14.25 7.20
N LYS A 83 -3.67 -14.24 5.87
CA LYS A 83 -3.59 -15.47 5.07
C LYS A 83 -2.20 -16.14 5.14
N ILE A 84 -1.14 -15.37 5.42
CA ILE A 84 0.24 -15.86 5.46
C ILE A 84 0.59 -16.44 6.84
N LEU A 85 0.05 -15.87 7.92
CA LEU A 85 0.29 -16.34 9.28
C LEU A 85 -0.44 -17.65 9.65
N SER A 86 -1.38 -18.08 8.78
CA SER A 86 -2.20 -19.29 8.96
C SER A 86 -1.55 -20.56 8.39
N TYR A 87 -0.33 -20.47 7.83
CA TYR A 87 0.39 -21.55 7.16
C TYR A 87 1.80 -21.71 7.76
#